data_AF-A0A8J3VQF7-F1
#
_entry.id   AF-A0A8J3VQF7-F1
#
_cell.length_a   1.000
_cell.length_b   1.000
_cell.length_c   1.000
_cell.angle_alpha   90.00
_cell.angle_beta   90.00
_cell.angle_gamma   90.00
#
_symmetry.space_group_name_H-M   'P 1'
#
loop_
_entity.id
_entity.type
_entity.pdbx_description
1 polymer ?
#
loop_
_entity_poly.entity_id
_entity_poly.type
_entity_poly.pdbx_seq_one_letter_code
_entity_poly.pdbx_strand_id
1 'polypeptide(L)'
;MDAARAVSLVVDWIRSHGLDYPTEGLEADRFDVGWSVYAPVDIDETDPMAFLELPVGRSVFLIGDCGRVQEFSSSVPPQQALDRFIADELALGCLGGGSDESRLLAEFELQFERIPSGAPRAVNELSVVHAPSDSASVAAEASRLIDPIVQQLAQLGPSGWERFSAEFAYTVSAEIGDLRFWVRGRSGLVSGLVPVPESIGELVRRQRRVAAQMPAGPWWRLLLSVTNRGETTVNYDYGDEPFPDGHLMLPEHYRDDLASYPRAHVPVWLAGYVAGPAAQGRDPHQAATAAAADAAAGRAAAATDEIPSLPEVWARWAVLSATYAGAGAEPGPEPRIFPGYAWYENGHRDGSVLFLLPGERAVLSGGSWNSELLDAAYNGAGQLPDLYAGAPAWVTDGVLNTRNRNGLLTFCFWWANGRWYRGATDTDDELDACLPDVWTLDESIRAMTELTGPRTARACRTLLTAATDRQATADQVAALFTDQPGADVDTAVNQLDLAGLLAR
;
A
#
# COMPACT_ATOMS: atom_id res chain seq x y z
N MET A 1 -15.67 -25.87 11.19
CA MET A 1 -15.69 -25.09 12.45
C MET A 1 -17.14 -24.78 12.88
N ASP A 2 -17.45 -24.50 14.14
CA ASP A 2 -18.80 -24.07 14.59
C ASP A 2 -18.86 -22.56 14.92
N ALA A 3 -20.07 -21.99 14.99
CA ALA A 3 -20.29 -20.53 15.14
C ALA A 3 -19.69 -19.95 16.43
N ALA A 4 -19.83 -20.65 17.56
CA ALA A 4 -19.29 -20.22 18.85
C ALA A 4 -17.76 -20.23 18.84
N ARG A 5 -17.15 -21.21 18.15
CA ARG A 5 -15.70 -21.28 17.95
C ARG A 5 -15.21 -20.18 17.01
N ALA A 6 -15.96 -19.85 15.97
CA ALA A 6 -15.64 -18.73 15.05
C ALA A 6 -15.65 -17.38 15.78
N VAL A 7 -16.69 -17.09 16.56
CA VAL A 7 -16.77 -15.87 17.39
C VAL A 7 -15.63 -15.83 18.41
N SER A 8 -15.33 -16.94 19.09
CA SER A 8 -14.21 -17.00 20.05
C SER A 8 -12.87 -16.70 19.39
N LEU A 9 -12.62 -17.22 18.19
CA LEU A 9 -11.37 -16.98 17.47
C LEU A 9 -11.26 -15.53 17.00
N VAL A 10 -12.36 -14.92 16.56
CA VAL A 10 -12.41 -13.50 16.20
C VAL A 10 -12.26 -12.60 17.42
N VAL A 11 -12.85 -12.94 18.58
CA VAL A 11 -12.65 -12.20 19.83
C VAL A 11 -11.20 -12.28 20.31
N ASP A 12 -10.59 -13.47 20.23
CA ASP A 12 -9.17 -13.64 20.54
C ASP A 12 -8.30 -12.87 19.56
N TRP A 13 -8.67 -12.83 18.27
CA TRP A 13 -7.99 -12.06 17.22
C TRP A 13 -8.14 -10.55 17.45
N ILE A 14 -9.32 -10.02 17.79
CA ILE A 14 -9.56 -8.61 18.13
C ILE A 14 -8.71 -8.21 19.35
N ARG A 15 -8.65 -9.05 20.39
CA ARG A 15 -7.81 -8.79 21.58
C ARG A 15 -6.33 -8.92 21.27
N SER A 16 -5.96 -9.88 20.44
CA SER A 16 -4.60 -10.08 19.93
C SER A 16 -4.26 -9.21 18.74
N HIS A 17 -5.13 -8.28 18.33
CA HIS A 17 -4.87 -7.18 17.40
C HIS A 17 -5.28 -5.80 18.01
N GLY A 18 -5.65 -5.75 19.29
CA GLY A 18 -5.79 -4.49 20.03
C GLY A 18 -6.78 -3.51 19.39
N LEU A 19 -7.78 -4.04 18.70
CA LEU A 19 -8.71 -3.28 17.88
C LEU A 19 -9.83 -2.73 18.74
N ASP A 20 -10.26 -1.51 18.42
CA ASP A 20 -11.41 -0.87 19.05
C ASP A 20 -12.72 -1.37 18.43
N TYR A 21 -12.91 -2.70 18.47
CA TYR A 21 -14.08 -3.40 17.95
C TYR A 21 -14.81 -4.14 19.07
N PRO A 22 -16.16 -4.07 19.16
CA PRO A 22 -16.91 -4.71 20.23
C PRO A 22 -16.71 -6.24 20.24
N THR A 23 -16.31 -6.79 21.38
CA THR A 23 -16.15 -8.25 21.55
C THR A 23 -17.39 -8.94 22.11
N GLU A 24 -18.45 -8.19 22.42
CA GLU A 24 -19.72 -8.69 22.95
C GLU A 24 -20.83 -8.50 21.91
N GLY A 25 -21.74 -9.47 21.80
CA GLY A 25 -22.89 -9.39 20.89
C GLY A 25 -22.59 -9.67 19.41
N LEU A 26 -21.44 -10.27 19.08
CA LEU A 26 -21.08 -10.64 17.71
C LEU A 26 -21.98 -11.76 17.15
N GLU A 27 -22.37 -11.62 15.90
CA GLU A 27 -23.08 -12.63 15.12
C GLU A 27 -22.15 -13.30 14.11
N ALA A 28 -22.47 -14.54 13.73
CA ALA A 28 -21.66 -15.34 12.81
C ALA A 28 -22.50 -16.04 11.75
N ASP A 29 -22.31 -15.65 10.50
CA ASP A 29 -23.00 -16.22 9.34
C ASP A 29 -22.11 -17.21 8.58
N ARG A 30 -22.67 -18.36 8.20
CA ARG A 30 -21.93 -19.44 7.54
C ARG A 30 -21.86 -19.24 6.01
N PHE A 31 -20.69 -19.44 5.41
CA PHE A 31 -20.51 -19.56 3.96
C PHE A 31 -19.64 -20.77 3.57
N ASP A 32 -19.45 -21.01 2.26
CA ASP A 32 -18.95 -22.27 1.68
C ASP A 32 -17.60 -22.77 2.24
N VAL A 33 -16.70 -21.86 2.65
CA VAL A 33 -15.35 -22.20 3.17
C VAL A 33 -15.04 -21.58 4.55
N GLY A 34 -16.02 -20.92 5.19
CA GLY A 34 -15.78 -20.14 6.41
C GLY A 34 -17.01 -19.54 7.09
N TRP A 35 -16.79 -18.60 8.01
CA TRP A 35 -17.81 -17.83 8.72
C TRP A 35 -17.53 -16.33 8.59
N SER A 36 -18.57 -15.51 8.45
CA SER A 36 -18.50 -14.06 8.52
C SER A 36 -18.94 -13.64 9.91
N VAL A 37 -18.07 -12.98 10.68
CA VAL A 37 -18.33 -12.52 12.04
C VAL A 37 -18.34 -10.99 12.07
N TYR A 38 -19.42 -10.42 12.61
CA TYR A 38 -19.61 -8.97 12.65
C TYR A 38 -20.47 -8.57 13.85
N ALA A 39 -20.38 -7.30 14.23
CA ALA A 39 -21.31 -6.71 15.18
C ALA A 39 -22.61 -6.31 14.45
N PRO A 40 -23.78 -6.90 14.77
CA PRO A 40 -25.04 -6.52 14.17
C PRO A 40 -25.40 -5.08 14.55
N VAL A 41 -26.00 -4.35 13.61
CA VAL A 41 -26.37 -2.95 13.82
C VAL A 41 -27.86 -2.84 13.62
N ASP A 42 -28.56 -2.46 14.67
CA ASP A 42 -29.98 -2.11 14.59
C ASP A 42 -30.10 -0.80 13.81
N ILE A 43 -30.33 -0.93 12.50
CA ILE A 43 -30.70 0.19 11.64
C ILE A 43 -32.22 0.30 11.70
N ASP A 44 -32.73 1.48 12.04
CA ASP A 44 -34.16 1.75 11.87
C ASP A 44 -34.47 1.82 10.37
N GLU A 45 -34.97 0.72 9.80
CA GLU A 45 -35.35 0.62 8.38
C GLU A 45 -36.44 1.62 7.97
N THR A 46 -37.08 2.31 8.93
CA THR A 46 -38.07 3.36 8.66
C THR A 46 -37.45 4.75 8.50
N ASP A 47 -36.15 4.92 8.77
CA ASP A 47 -35.40 6.17 8.56
C ASP A 47 -34.42 6.09 7.36
N PRO A 48 -34.70 6.81 6.25
CA PRO A 48 -33.81 6.86 5.08
C PRO A 48 -32.45 7.51 5.34
N MET A 49 -32.24 8.17 6.49
CA MET A 49 -31.01 8.86 6.86
C MET A 49 -30.13 8.06 7.82
N ALA A 50 -30.59 6.90 8.32
CA ALA A 50 -29.87 6.08 9.29
C ALA A 50 -28.48 5.59 8.79
N PHE A 51 -28.25 5.59 7.47
CA PHE A 51 -26.94 5.26 6.90
C PHE A 51 -25.85 6.32 7.16
N LEU A 52 -26.23 7.58 7.43
CA LEU A 52 -25.31 8.66 7.79
C LEU A 52 -24.80 8.54 9.24
N GLU A 53 -25.51 7.76 10.06
CA GLU A 53 -25.13 7.45 11.44
C GLU A 53 -24.33 6.14 11.54
N LEU A 54 -24.11 5.45 10.41
CA LEU A 54 -23.17 4.33 10.35
C LEU A 54 -21.74 4.89 10.52
N PRO A 55 -21.00 4.50 11.57
CA PRO A 55 -19.57 4.70 11.67
C PRO A 55 -18.88 4.27 10.37
N VAL A 56 -18.12 5.19 9.79
CA VAL A 56 -17.30 4.96 8.60
C VAL A 56 -16.06 4.16 9.04
N GLY A 57 -15.66 3.14 8.27
CA GLY A 57 -14.51 2.29 8.61
C GLY A 57 -14.85 1.09 9.50
N ARG A 58 -16.00 0.43 9.27
CA ARG A 58 -16.33 -0.81 9.99
C ARG A 58 -15.62 -2.02 9.38
N SER A 59 -15.12 -2.86 10.26
CA SER A 59 -14.50 -4.14 9.94
C SER A 59 -15.52 -5.27 9.87
N VAL A 60 -15.41 -6.13 8.86
CA VAL A 60 -16.07 -7.45 8.82
C VAL A 60 -14.98 -8.52 8.89
N PHE A 61 -15.14 -9.52 9.77
CA PHE A 61 -14.15 -10.58 9.94
C PHE A 61 -14.59 -11.85 9.22
N LEU A 62 -13.83 -12.30 8.22
CA LEU A 62 -14.03 -13.58 7.56
C LEU A 62 -13.08 -14.62 8.17
N ILE A 63 -13.60 -15.77 8.60
CA ILE A 63 -12.80 -16.85 9.18
C ILE A 63 -12.98 -18.16 8.41
N GLY A 64 -11.87 -18.73 7.93
CA GLY A 64 -11.86 -20.00 7.19
C GLY A 64 -12.06 -21.20 8.10
N ASP A 65 -12.53 -22.32 7.57
CA ASP A 65 -12.66 -23.57 8.34
C ASP A 65 -11.31 -24.10 8.89
N CYS A 66 -10.20 -23.63 8.31
CA CYS A 66 -8.83 -23.86 8.74
C CYS A 66 -8.38 -22.97 9.93
N GLY A 67 -9.16 -21.94 10.29
CA GLY A 67 -8.90 -21.03 11.40
C GLY A 67 -8.17 -19.73 11.05
N ARG A 68 -7.95 -19.43 9.77
CA ARG A 68 -7.45 -18.13 9.30
C ARG A 68 -8.54 -17.07 9.43
N VAL A 69 -8.31 -16.00 10.18
CA VAL A 69 -9.22 -14.85 10.36
C VAL A 69 -8.68 -13.69 9.55
N GLN A 70 -9.50 -13.07 8.70
CA GLN A 70 -9.18 -11.91 7.87
C GLN A 70 -10.18 -10.79 8.04
N GLU A 71 -9.66 -9.59 8.29
CA GLU A 71 -10.45 -8.38 8.42
C GLU A 71 -10.57 -7.69 7.06
N PHE A 72 -11.76 -7.20 6.75
CA PHE A 72 -12.02 -6.41 5.57
C PHE A 72 -12.67 -5.09 5.97
N SER A 73 -12.14 -3.99 5.44
CA SER A 73 -12.77 -2.68 5.53
C SER A 73 -14.11 -2.68 4.82
N SER A 74 -15.09 -1.98 5.41
CA SER A 74 -16.37 -1.64 4.77
C SER A 74 -16.28 -0.91 3.43
N SER A 75 -15.12 -0.36 3.06
CA SER A 75 -14.87 0.19 1.71
C SER A 75 -14.70 -0.90 0.66
N VAL A 76 -14.33 -2.12 1.04
CA VAL A 76 -14.34 -3.28 0.14
C VAL A 76 -15.73 -3.91 0.19
N PRO A 77 -16.42 -4.07 -0.95
CA PRO A 77 -17.65 -4.83 -1.01
C PRO A 77 -17.66 -6.16 -0.24
N PRO A 78 -18.68 -6.47 0.60
CA PRO A 78 -18.71 -7.73 1.36
C PRO A 78 -18.57 -8.98 0.50
N GLN A 79 -19.13 -8.98 -0.71
CA GLN A 79 -18.97 -10.07 -1.66
C GLN A 79 -17.61 -10.11 -2.34
N GLN A 80 -16.95 -8.97 -2.57
CA GLN A 80 -15.59 -8.95 -3.11
C GLN A 80 -14.59 -9.41 -2.04
N ALA A 81 -14.81 -9.02 -0.78
CA ALA A 81 -14.11 -9.56 0.38
C ALA A 81 -14.30 -11.07 0.48
N LEU A 82 -15.55 -11.56 0.36
CA LEU A 82 -15.86 -12.99 0.38
C LEU A 82 -15.25 -13.75 -0.80
N ASP A 83 -15.34 -13.23 -2.02
CA ASP A 83 -14.79 -13.84 -3.23
C ASP A 83 -13.25 -13.87 -3.19
N ARG A 84 -12.63 -12.82 -2.68
CA ARG A 84 -11.19 -12.73 -2.46
C ARG A 84 -10.79 -13.76 -1.41
N PHE A 85 -11.47 -13.80 -0.27
CA PHE A 85 -11.26 -14.78 0.78
C PHE A 85 -11.44 -16.23 0.30
N ILE A 86 -12.48 -16.51 -0.51
CA ILE A 86 -12.73 -17.84 -1.08
C ILE A 86 -11.65 -18.21 -2.10
N ALA A 87 -11.28 -17.28 -2.98
CA ALA A 87 -10.21 -17.52 -3.96
C ALA A 87 -8.88 -17.81 -3.24
N ASP A 88 -8.61 -17.08 -2.16
CA ASP A 88 -7.43 -17.23 -1.32
C ASP A 88 -7.43 -18.59 -0.60
N GLU A 89 -8.52 -18.97 0.06
CA GLU A 89 -8.64 -20.30 0.72
C GLU A 89 -8.52 -21.47 -0.28
N LEU A 90 -9.05 -21.30 -1.50
CA LEU A 90 -8.96 -22.30 -2.56
C LEU A 90 -7.56 -22.37 -3.19
N ALA A 91 -6.86 -21.23 -3.29
CA ALA A 91 -5.47 -21.15 -3.75
C ALA A 91 -4.47 -21.72 -2.72
N LEU A 92 -4.79 -21.62 -1.43
CA LEU A 92 -3.98 -22.14 -0.31
C LEU A 92 -4.13 -23.66 -0.08
N GLY A 93 -5.21 -24.28 -0.59
CA GLY A 93 -5.36 -25.71 -0.84
C GLY A 93 -5.03 -26.69 0.31
N CYS A 94 -6.03 -27.08 1.11
CA CYS A 94 -5.97 -28.26 1.98
C CYS A 94 -5.93 -29.63 1.22
N LEU A 95 -5.47 -29.69 -0.03
CA LEU A 95 -5.10 -30.94 -0.70
C LEU A 95 -3.91 -30.71 -1.66
N GLY A 96 -2.71 -31.02 -1.15
CA GLY A 96 -1.50 -31.46 -1.83
C GLY A 96 -1.20 -31.01 -3.27
N GLY A 97 -0.20 -30.14 -3.39
CA GLY A 97 0.79 -30.17 -4.48
C GLY A 97 0.68 -29.09 -5.56
N GLY A 98 1.42 -27.99 -5.36
CA GLY A 98 2.14 -27.28 -6.41
C GLY A 98 1.43 -26.12 -7.12
N SER A 99 1.60 -24.89 -6.60
CA SER A 99 2.31 -23.77 -7.26
C SER A 99 2.24 -22.51 -6.37
N ASP A 100 3.40 -21.97 -6.01
CA ASP A 100 3.67 -20.97 -4.94
C ASP A 100 3.23 -19.52 -5.20
N GLU A 101 2.57 -19.19 -6.30
CA GLU A 101 2.29 -17.76 -6.61
C GLU A 101 0.96 -17.24 -6.06
N SER A 102 0.01 -18.11 -5.70
CA SER A 102 -1.35 -17.70 -5.28
C SER A 102 -1.59 -17.73 -3.77
N ARG A 103 -0.66 -18.26 -2.97
CA ARG A 103 -0.68 -18.14 -1.49
C ARG A 103 -0.27 -16.74 -1.02
N LEU A 104 0.60 -16.11 -1.79
CA LEU A 104 1.32 -14.88 -1.49
C LEU A 104 0.46 -13.63 -1.47
N LEU A 105 -0.53 -13.58 -2.36
CA LEU A 105 -1.45 -12.44 -2.47
C LEU A 105 -2.54 -12.45 -1.37
N ALA A 106 -2.72 -13.60 -0.71
CA ALA A 106 -3.73 -13.86 0.31
C ALA A 106 -3.23 -13.61 1.76
N GLU A 107 -1.92 -13.72 2.01
CA GLU A 107 -1.30 -13.47 3.32
C GLU A 107 -1.02 -11.98 3.57
N PHE A 108 -1.01 -11.17 2.51
CA PHE A 108 -0.58 -9.77 2.54
C PHE A 108 -1.59 -8.78 3.15
N GLU A 109 -2.89 -9.09 3.09
CA GLU A 109 -3.96 -8.24 3.63
C GLU A 109 -4.14 -8.34 5.15
N LEU A 110 -3.49 -9.31 5.80
CA LEU A 110 -3.82 -9.74 7.17
C LEU A 110 -3.09 -9.03 8.30
N GLN A 111 -2.10 -8.19 8.00
CA GLN A 111 -1.15 -7.69 9.03
C GLN A 111 -1.30 -6.20 9.36
N PHE A 112 -2.28 -5.50 8.78
CA PHE A 112 -2.36 -4.04 8.85
C PHE A 112 -2.99 -3.47 10.13
N GLU A 113 -3.64 -4.30 10.93
CA GLU A 113 -4.46 -3.84 12.04
C GLU A 113 -3.71 -3.97 13.38
N ARG A 114 -2.98 -2.92 13.81
CA ARG A 114 -2.64 -2.72 15.24
C ARG A 114 -2.08 -1.34 15.67
N ILE A 115 -2.83 -0.70 16.59
CA ILE A 115 -2.50 0.26 17.71
C ILE A 115 -2.37 1.81 17.44
N PRO A 116 -2.59 2.72 18.44
CA PRO A 116 -3.88 3.38 18.75
C PRO A 116 -3.81 4.93 18.89
N SER A 117 -4.95 5.65 18.85
CA SER A 117 -5.04 6.99 19.48
C SER A 117 -6.45 7.32 20.01
N GLY A 118 -6.49 7.92 21.21
CA GLY A 118 -7.67 7.98 22.09
C GLY A 118 -8.51 9.27 22.04
N ALA A 119 -9.75 9.14 22.53
CA ALA A 119 -10.74 10.20 22.73
C ALA A 119 -10.70 10.80 24.16
N PRO A 120 -11.41 11.92 24.47
CA PRO A 120 -12.84 11.78 24.82
C PRO A 120 -13.81 12.98 24.60
N ARG A 121 -15.10 12.60 24.42
CA ARG A 121 -16.38 13.11 25.00
C ARG A 121 -17.14 14.35 24.47
N ALA A 122 -18.18 14.03 23.68
CA ALA A 122 -19.65 14.20 23.86
C ALA A 122 -20.25 15.36 24.70
N VAL A 123 -21.24 16.07 24.12
CA VAL A 123 -22.61 16.22 24.69
C VAL A 123 -23.69 16.57 23.64
N ASN A 124 -24.72 15.73 23.61
CA ASN A 124 -26.18 15.91 23.46
C ASN A 124 -26.88 16.73 22.35
N GLU A 125 -27.75 15.99 21.66
CA GLU A 125 -29.19 16.22 21.38
C GLU A 125 -29.65 17.61 20.91
N LEU A 126 -30.25 17.66 19.71
CA LEU A 126 -31.64 18.12 19.57
C LEU A 126 -32.25 17.70 18.22
N SER A 127 -33.47 17.18 18.27
CA SER A 127 -34.32 16.82 17.14
C SER A 127 -34.71 18.02 16.25
N VAL A 128 -34.56 17.90 14.93
CA VAL A 128 -35.36 18.68 13.96
C VAL A 128 -35.61 17.83 12.71
N VAL A 129 -36.88 17.58 12.42
CA VAL A 129 -37.37 17.04 11.15
C VAL A 129 -37.04 18.01 10.02
N HIS A 130 -36.19 17.63 9.06
CA HIS A 130 -35.92 18.42 7.85
C HIS A 130 -36.03 17.57 6.59
N ALA A 131 -36.62 18.16 5.55
CA ALA A 131 -36.68 17.63 4.20
C ALA A 131 -35.27 17.25 3.70
N PRO A 132 -35.13 16.22 2.83
CA PRO A 132 -33.81 15.79 2.38
C PRO A 132 -33.09 16.99 1.75
N SER A 133 -31.89 17.27 2.24
CA SER A 133 -31.01 18.28 1.66
C SER A 133 -30.79 17.98 0.17
N ASP A 134 -30.52 19.00 -0.62
CA ASP A 134 -30.25 18.84 -2.06
C ASP A 134 -29.19 17.74 -2.32
N SER A 135 -28.20 17.58 -1.44
CA SER A 135 -27.20 16.51 -1.49
C SER A 135 -27.77 15.09 -1.40
N ALA A 136 -28.76 14.84 -0.54
CA ALA A 136 -29.38 13.53 -0.39
C ALA A 136 -30.18 13.15 -1.66
N SER A 137 -30.79 14.15 -2.31
CA SER A 137 -31.49 13.93 -3.58
C SER A 137 -30.55 13.56 -4.73
N VAL A 138 -29.37 14.20 -4.79
CA VAL A 138 -28.31 13.91 -5.77
C VAL A 138 -27.74 12.52 -5.54
N ALA A 139 -27.47 12.14 -4.29
CA ALA A 139 -26.98 10.80 -3.96
C ALA A 139 -27.99 9.72 -4.38
N ALA A 140 -29.28 9.91 -4.07
CA ALA A 140 -30.33 9.00 -4.48
C ALA A 140 -30.50 8.92 -6.01
N GLU A 141 -30.27 10.01 -6.75
CA GLU A 141 -30.20 9.97 -8.21
C GLU A 141 -28.98 9.20 -8.71
N ALA A 142 -27.79 9.46 -8.17
CA ALA A 142 -26.57 8.76 -8.53
C ALA A 142 -26.67 7.24 -8.31
N SER A 143 -27.29 6.81 -7.20
CA SER A 143 -27.54 5.39 -6.91
C SER A 143 -28.54 4.77 -7.89
N ARG A 144 -29.64 5.46 -8.23
CA ARG A 144 -30.63 4.97 -9.21
C ARG A 144 -30.04 4.76 -10.61
N LEU A 145 -28.94 5.43 -10.95
CA LEU A 145 -28.25 5.25 -12.23
C LEU A 145 -27.34 4.02 -12.28
N ILE A 146 -27.07 3.36 -11.14
CA ILE A 146 -26.27 2.14 -11.09
C ILE A 146 -27.06 0.94 -11.64
N ASP A 147 -28.34 0.81 -11.28
CA ASP A 147 -29.20 -0.30 -11.72
C ASP A 147 -29.18 -0.54 -13.24
N PRO A 148 -29.40 0.47 -14.12
CA PRO A 148 -29.35 0.25 -15.56
C PRO A 148 -27.95 -0.10 -16.07
N ILE A 149 -26.87 0.35 -15.40
CA ILE A 149 -25.49 -0.02 -15.74
C ILE A 149 -25.29 -1.52 -15.44
N VAL A 150 -25.62 -1.95 -14.22
CA VAL A 150 -25.50 -3.34 -13.77
C VAL A 150 -26.32 -4.28 -14.66
N GLN A 151 -27.57 -3.92 -14.96
CA GLN A 151 -28.46 -4.72 -15.81
C GLN A 151 -27.90 -4.90 -17.23
N GLN A 152 -27.31 -3.86 -17.81
CA GLN A 152 -26.73 -3.95 -19.15
C GLN A 152 -25.40 -4.71 -19.17
N LEU A 153 -24.55 -4.53 -18.16
CA LEU A 153 -23.33 -5.31 -18.02
C LEU A 153 -23.64 -6.81 -17.88
N ALA A 154 -24.62 -7.17 -17.04
CA ALA A 154 -25.04 -8.56 -16.84
C ALA A 154 -25.48 -9.25 -18.15
N GLN A 155 -26.05 -8.51 -19.11
CA GLN A 155 -26.46 -9.03 -20.41
C GLN A 155 -25.28 -9.38 -21.34
N LEU A 156 -24.08 -8.86 -21.06
CA LEU A 156 -22.86 -9.20 -21.79
C LEU A 156 -22.23 -10.52 -21.30
N GLY A 157 -22.69 -11.02 -20.16
CA GLY A 157 -22.13 -12.20 -19.52
C GLY A 157 -22.32 -13.48 -20.34
N PRO A 158 -21.30 -14.35 -20.42
CA PRO A 158 -21.44 -15.65 -21.06
C PRO A 158 -22.44 -16.52 -20.30
N SER A 159 -23.15 -17.42 -21.00
CA SER A 159 -24.11 -18.33 -20.37
C SER A 159 -23.50 -19.09 -19.19
N GLY A 160 -24.16 -19.03 -18.03
CA GLY A 160 -23.72 -19.73 -16.82
C GLY A 160 -22.66 -18.99 -15.99
N TRP A 161 -22.49 -17.68 -16.19
CA TRP A 161 -21.67 -16.86 -15.31
C TRP A 161 -22.20 -16.89 -13.86
N GLU A 162 -21.28 -16.87 -12.91
CA GLU A 162 -21.58 -16.88 -11.47
C GLU A 162 -21.49 -15.50 -10.85
N ARG A 163 -20.53 -14.70 -11.33
CA ARG A 163 -20.35 -13.31 -10.93
C ARG A 163 -19.62 -12.51 -12.01
N PHE A 164 -19.68 -11.20 -11.91
CA PHE A 164 -18.84 -10.28 -12.68
C PHE A 164 -18.36 -9.11 -11.83
N SER A 165 -17.25 -8.53 -12.27
CA SER A 165 -16.71 -7.28 -11.75
C SER A 165 -16.61 -6.30 -12.90
N ALA A 166 -17.01 -5.06 -12.66
CA ALA A 166 -16.79 -3.97 -13.60
C ALA A 166 -16.08 -2.84 -12.88
N GLU A 167 -14.97 -2.40 -13.44
CA GLU A 167 -14.14 -1.35 -12.89
C GLU A 167 -13.98 -0.25 -13.94
N PHE A 168 -14.36 0.96 -13.58
CA PHE A 168 -14.32 2.11 -14.47
C PHE A 168 -13.43 3.19 -13.85
N ALA A 169 -12.34 3.56 -14.51
CA ALA A 169 -11.51 4.71 -14.14
C ALA A 169 -11.78 5.83 -15.13
N TYR A 170 -12.42 6.92 -14.70
CA TYR A 170 -12.93 7.97 -15.60
C TYR A 170 -12.46 9.36 -15.16
N THR A 171 -11.98 10.13 -16.12
CA THR A 171 -11.71 11.58 -16.01
C THR A 171 -12.56 12.32 -17.05
N VAL A 172 -12.39 13.64 -17.20
CA VAL A 172 -13.04 14.39 -18.28
C VAL A 172 -12.45 14.13 -19.66
N SER A 173 -11.19 13.65 -19.75
CA SER A 173 -10.45 13.52 -21.02
C SER A 173 -9.93 12.11 -21.33
N ALA A 174 -10.04 11.15 -20.40
CA ALA A 174 -9.74 9.74 -20.62
C ALA A 174 -10.59 8.82 -19.75
N GLU A 175 -10.79 7.60 -20.25
CA GLU A 175 -11.70 6.61 -19.67
C GLU A 175 -11.12 5.19 -19.89
N ILE A 176 -11.13 4.39 -18.85
CA ILE A 176 -10.78 2.97 -18.86
C ILE A 176 -11.95 2.20 -18.24
N GLY A 177 -12.34 1.09 -18.86
CA GLY A 177 -13.40 0.23 -18.37
C GLY A 177 -13.04 -1.23 -18.56
N ASP A 178 -12.92 -1.95 -17.45
CA ASP A 178 -12.67 -3.38 -17.42
C ASP A 178 -13.91 -4.11 -16.92
N LEU A 179 -14.35 -5.12 -17.67
CA LEU A 179 -15.44 -6.01 -17.27
C LEU A 179 -14.93 -7.45 -17.32
N ARG A 180 -15.03 -8.14 -16.19
CA ARG A 180 -14.59 -9.53 -16.03
C ARG A 180 -15.73 -10.39 -15.54
N PHE A 181 -15.96 -11.51 -16.21
CA PHE A 181 -16.90 -12.53 -15.75
C PHE A 181 -16.16 -13.74 -15.21
N TRP A 182 -16.78 -14.40 -14.25
CA TRP A 182 -16.36 -15.71 -13.77
C TRP A 182 -17.43 -16.75 -14.07
N VAL A 183 -16.99 -17.88 -14.63
CA VAL A 183 -17.84 -19.01 -15.03
C VAL A 183 -17.29 -20.28 -14.39
N ARG A 184 -18.16 -21.14 -13.87
CA ARG A 184 -17.75 -22.44 -13.36
C ARG A 184 -17.40 -23.39 -14.50
N GLY A 185 -16.12 -23.71 -14.61
CA GLY A 185 -15.57 -24.69 -15.54
C GLY A 185 -15.49 -26.09 -14.94
N ARG A 186 -15.01 -27.06 -15.74
CA ARG A 186 -14.83 -28.46 -15.30
C ARG A 186 -13.72 -28.65 -14.27
N SER A 187 -12.77 -27.72 -14.22
CA SER A 187 -11.55 -27.76 -13.40
C SER A 187 -11.47 -26.60 -12.40
N GLY A 188 -12.58 -25.87 -12.16
CA GLY A 188 -12.63 -24.71 -11.27
C GLY A 188 -13.24 -23.48 -11.94
N LEU A 189 -13.19 -22.34 -11.24
CA LEU A 189 -13.69 -21.05 -11.72
C LEU A 189 -12.76 -20.49 -12.80
N VAL A 190 -13.29 -20.15 -13.97
CA VAL A 190 -12.54 -19.53 -15.07
C VAL A 190 -12.99 -18.09 -15.22
N SER A 191 -12.05 -17.16 -15.41
CA SER A 191 -12.37 -15.75 -15.64
C SER A 191 -12.08 -15.31 -17.09
N GLY A 192 -12.84 -14.34 -17.59
CA GLY A 192 -12.63 -13.78 -18.92
C GLY A 192 -13.01 -12.30 -18.99
N LEU A 193 -12.19 -11.52 -19.70
CA LEU A 193 -12.45 -10.11 -19.98
C LEU A 193 -13.45 -9.97 -21.12
N VAL A 194 -14.37 -9.02 -20.98
CA VAL A 194 -15.39 -8.68 -21.97
C VAL A 194 -15.30 -7.16 -22.23
N PRO A 195 -15.17 -6.71 -23.49
CA PRO A 195 -15.17 -5.28 -23.79
C PRO A 195 -16.49 -4.62 -23.37
N VAL A 196 -16.40 -3.45 -22.75
CA VAL A 196 -17.58 -2.65 -22.40
C VAL A 196 -18.04 -1.84 -23.63
N PRO A 197 -19.30 -1.99 -24.09
CA PRO A 197 -19.84 -1.19 -25.17
C PRO A 197 -19.94 0.30 -24.80
N GLU A 198 -19.74 1.16 -25.79
CA GLU A 198 -19.81 2.63 -25.64
C GLU A 198 -21.14 3.11 -25.04
N SER A 199 -22.26 2.44 -25.34
CA SER A 199 -23.58 2.77 -24.77
C SER A 199 -23.64 2.59 -23.25
N ILE A 200 -22.89 1.62 -22.70
CA ILE A 200 -22.76 1.47 -21.25
C ILE A 200 -21.80 2.53 -20.70
N GLY A 201 -20.71 2.82 -21.41
CA GLY A 201 -19.82 3.94 -21.09
C GLY A 201 -20.57 5.27 -20.94
N GLU A 202 -21.52 5.57 -21.84
CA GLU A 202 -22.38 6.76 -21.73
C GLU A 202 -23.20 6.81 -20.44
N LEU A 203 -23.70 5.66 -19.97
CA LEU A 203 -24.43 5.56 -18.70
C LEU A 203 -23.50 5.81 -17.51
N VAL A 204 -22.29 5.24 -17.54
CA VAL A 204 -21.26 5.48 -16.52
C VAL A 204 -20.87 6.96 -16.49
N ARG A 205 -20.64 7.61 -17.64
CA ARG A 205 -20.41 9.07 -17.71
C ARG A 205 -21.57 9.87 -17.13
N ARG A 206 -22.80 9.48 -17.43
CA ARG A 206 -23.99 10.14 -16.88
C ARG A 206 -24.03 9.99 -15.36
N GLN A 207 -23.76 8.79 -14.85
CA GLN A 207 -23.71 8.53 -13.42
C GLN A 207 -22.61 9.38 -12.75
N ARG A 208 -21.40 9.43 -13.32
CA ARG A 208 -20.29 10.27 -12.82
C ARG A 208 -20.66 11.76 -12.78
N ARG A 209 -21.34 12.29 -13.80
CA ARG A 209 -21.80 13.70 -13.82
C ARG A 209 -22.83 14.01 -12.74
N VAL A 210 -23.67 13.05 -12.35
CA VAL A 210 -24.58 13.22 -11.22
C VAL A 210 -23.81 13.15 -9.90
N ALA A 211 -22.93 12.15 -9.75
CA ALA A 211 -22.07 12.02 -8.58
C ALA A 211 -21.17 13.25 -8.36
N ALA A 212 -20.74 13.93 -9.44
CA ALA A 212 -19.95 15.16 -9.37
C ALA A 212 -20.63 16.33 -8.62
N GLN A 213 -21.96 16.28 -8.45
CA GLN A 213 -22.72 17.28 -7.68
C GLN A 213 -22.76 16.96 -6.18
N MET A 214 -22.25 15.81 -5.75
CA MET A 214 -22.11 15.45 -4.35
C MET A 214 -20.94 16.23 -3.72
N PRO A 215 -20.92 16.44 -2.38
CA PRO A 215 -19.83 17.15 -1.71
C PRO A 215 -18.42 16.57 -1.96
N ALA A 216 -18.31 15.26 -2.16
CA ALA A 216 -17.04 14.58 -2.46
C ALA A 216 -16.52 14.84 -3.89
N GLY A 217 -17.36 15.43 -4.77
CA GLY A 217 -17.06 15.57 -6.19
C GLY A 217 -17.17 14.25 -6.96
N PRO A 218 -16.68 14.19 -8.21
CA PRO A 218 -16.73 12.96 -8.98
C PRO A 218 -15.76 11.92 -8.42
N TRP A 219 -16.17 10.66 -8.39
CA TRP A 219 -15.25 9.56 -8.14
C TRP A 219 -14.21 9.46 -9.27
N TRP A 220 -13.04 8.89 -8.95
CA TRP A 220 -12.03 8.54 -9.95
C TRP A 220 -12.28 7.15 -10.50
N ARG A 221 -12.64 6.21 -9.61
CA ARG A 221 -13.01 4.85 -9.97
C ARG A 221 -14.40 4.45 -9.45
N LEU A 222 -15.15 3.75 -10.28
CA LEU A 222 -16.39 3.05 -9.92
C LEU A 222 -16.14 1.55 -9.99
N LEU A 223 -16.30 0.86 -8.86
CA LEU A 223 -16.09 -0.57 -8.72
C LEU A 223 -17.44 -1.24 -8.46
N LEU A 224 -17.77 -2.21 -9.31
CA LEU A 224 -18.99 -3.00 -9.21
C LEU A 224 -18.60 -4.47 -9.06
N SER A 225 -19.22 -5.16 -8.10
CA SER A 225 -19.19 -6.61 -7.99
C SER A 225 -20.62 -7.13 -7.92
N VAL A 226 -20.96 -8.08 -8.79
CA VAL A 226 -22.34 -8.57 -8.93
C VAL A 226 -22.34 -10.09 -9.06
N THR A 227 -23.17 -10.76 -8.25
CA THR A 227 -23.39 -12.20 -8.35
C THR A 227 -24.59 -12.52 -9.23
N ASN A 228 -24.67 -13.76 -9.70
CA ASN A 228 -25.81 -14.26 -10.48
C ASN A 228 -27.13 -14.33 -9.69
N ARG A 229 -27.07 -14.08 -8.37
CA ARG A 229 -28.24 -13.91 -7.48
C ARG A 229 -28.75 -12.48 -7.46
N GLY A 230 -28.06 -11.56 -8.13
CA GLY A 230 -28.38 -10.13 -8.17
C GLY A 230 -27.82 -9.34 -6.98
N GLU A 231 -27.05 -9.98 -6.11
CA GLU A 231 -26.41 -9.29 -5.00
C GLU A 231 -25.31 -8.40 -5.59
N THR A 232 -25.44 -7.09 -5.35
CA THR A 232 -24.65 -6.06 -6.00
C THR A 232 -23.92 -5.28 -4.92
N THR A 233 -22.66 -5.01 -5.17
CA THR A 233 -21.92 -4.03 -4.39
C THR A 233 -21.29 -2.98 -5.26
N VAL A 234 -21.33 -1.76 -4.76
CA VAL A 234 -20.92 -0.54 -5.44
C VAL A 234 -19.94 0.17 -4.54
N ASN A 235 -18.77 0.50 -5.08
CA ASN A 235 -17.81 1.35 -4.40
C ASN A 235 -17.36 2.50 -5.32
N TYR A 236 -17.18 3.67 -4.72
CA TYR A 236 -16.59 4.85 -5.33
C TYR A 236 -15.21 5.07 -4.71
N ASP A 237 -14.18 4.98 -5.54
CA ASP A 237 -12.80 5.21 -5.13
C ASP A 237 -12.39 6.64 -5.54
N TYR A 238 -12.03 7.42 -4.52
CA TYR A 238 -11.61 8.82 -4.60
C TYR A 238 -10.08 8.99 -4.53
N GLY A 239 -9.34 7.89 -4.67
CA GLY A 239 -7.89 7.87 -4.63
C GLY A 239 -7.34 7.78 -3.22
N ASP A 240 -8.06 7.14 -2.30
CA ASP A 240 -7.57 6.92 -0.93
C ASP A 240 -6.25 6.14 -0.95
N GLU A 241 -6.06 5.28 -1.97
CA GLU A 241 -4.80 4.61 -2.30
C GLU A 241 -4.39 4.85 -3.77
N PRO A 242 -3.10 4.65 -4.13
CA PRO A 242 -2.65 4.70 -5.52
C PRO A 242 -3.37 3.69 -6.41
N PHE A 243 -3.81 4.15 -7.59
CA PHE A 243 -4.51 3.26 -8.51
C PHE A 243 -3.58 2.16 -9.06
N PRO A 244 -4.13 0.95 -9.32
CA PRO A 244 -3.39 -0.09 -10.05
C PRO A 244 -2.95 0.40 -11.43
N ASP A 245 -1.80 -0.07 -11.93
CA ASP A 245 -1.23 0.34 -13.21
C ASP A 245 -2.21 0.26 -14.39
N GLY A 246 -3.12 -0.73 -14.39
CA GLY A 246 -4.14 -0.89 -15.42
C GLY A 246 -5.18 0.25 -15.46
N HIS A 247 -5.37 0.96 -14.35
CA HIS A 247 -6.34 2.04 -14.16
C HIS A 247 -5.70 3.40 -13.90
N LEU A 248 -4.37 3.46 -13.76
CA LEU A 248 -3.63 4.70 -13.65
C LEU A 248 -3.43 5.33 -15.03
N MET A 249 -4.11 6.46 -15.27
CA MET A 249 -4.01 7.22 -16.51
C MET A 249 -2.79 8.15 -16.53
N LEU A 250 -2.49 8.74 -17.67
CA LEU A 250 -1.45 9.77 -17.75
C LEU A 250 -1.79 11.00 -16.89
N PRO A 251 -0.80 11.69 -16.30
CA PRO A 251 -1.00 12.83 -15.40
C PRO A 251 -1.87 13.96 -15.97
N GLU A 252 -1.83 14.21 -17.29
CA GLU A 252 -2.65 15.22 -17.95
C GLU A 252 -4.15 15.01 -17.80
N HIS A 253 -4.63 13.76 -17.77
CA HIS A 253 -6.05 13.46 -17.64
C HIS A 253 -6.59 13.85 -16.26
N TYR A 254 -5.78 13.66 -15.22
CA TYR A 254 -6.12 14.12 -13.87
C TYR A 254 -6.02 15.65 -13.74
N ARG A 255 -5.08 16.31 -14.43
CA ARG A 255 -5.02 17.78 -14.50
C ARG A 255 -6.27 18.38 -15.14
N ASP A 256 -6.72 17.82 -16.26
CA ASP A 256 -7.93 18.28 -16.95
C ASP A 256 -9.17 18.09 -16.06
N ASP A 257 -9.24 16.97 -15.33
CA ASP A 257 -10.35 16.68 -14.43
C ASP A 257 -10.37 17.60 -13.22
N LEU A 258 -9.22 17.85 -12.58
CA LEU A 258 -9.09 18.80 -11.46
C LEU A 258 -9.37 20.25 -11.89
N ALA A 259 -9.07 20.61 -13.15
CA ALA A 259 -9.44 21.91 -13.70
C ALA A 259 -10.96 22.04 -13.92
N SER A 260 -11.64 20.93 -14.25
CA SER A 260 -13.08 20.88 -14.47
C SER A 260 -13.89 20.74 -13.18
N TYR A 261 -13.35 19.97 -12.23
CA TYR A 261 -13.91 19.69 -10.91
C TYR A 261 -12.86 19.97 -9.83
N PRO A 262 -12.63 21.25 -9.48
CA PRO A 262 -11.67 21.63 -8.45
C PRO A 262 -12.04 20.99 -7.10
N ARG A 263 -11.03 20.48 -6.39
CA ARG A 263 -11.19 19.87 -5.07
C ARG A 263 -10.47 20.70 -4.02
N ALA A 264 -11.02 20.73 -2.81
CA ALA A 264 -10.35 21.37 -1.67
C ALA A 264 -9.10 20.58 -1.24
N HIS A 265 -9.11 19.28 -1.46
CA HIS A 265 -8.02 18.36 -1.14
C HIS A 265 -7.96 17.27 -2.20
N VAL A 266 -6.74 16.90 -2.60
CA VAL A 266 -6.42 15.82 -3.53
C VAL A 266 -5.47 14.87 -2.81
N PRO A 267 -5.69 13.54 -2.86
CA PRO A 267 -4.75 12.58 -2.26
C PRO A 267 -3.30 12.87 -2.69
N VAL A 268 -2.38 12.90 -1.72
CA VAL A 268 -1.02 13.40 -1.94
C VAL A 268 -0.27 12.64 -3.04
N TRP A 269 -0.48 11.32 -3.14
CA TRP A 269 0.08 10.51 -4.22
C TRP A 269 -0.36 10.99 -5.61
N LEU A 270 -1.63 11.39 -5.75
CA LEU A 270 -2.20 11.85 -7.01
C LEU A 270 -1.78 13.30 -7.30
N ALA A 271 -1.73 14.14 -6.27
CA ALA A 271 -1.22 15.51 -6.39
C ALA A 271 0.25 15.53 -6.84
N GLY A 272 1.09 14.69 -6.22
CA GLY A 272 2.47 14.47 -6.66
C GLY A 272 2.52 13.94 -8.09
N TYR A 273 1.77 12.88 -8.41
CA TYR A 273 1.76 12.27 -9.74
C TYR A 273 1.39 13.28 -10.85
N VAL A 274 0.41 14.14 -10.58
CA VAL A 274 -0.02 15.24 -11.45
C VAL A 274 1.09 16.27 -11.67
N ALA A 275 1.81 16.64 -10.60
CA ALA A 275 2.91 17.59 -10.65
C ALA A 275 4.15 17.01 -11.36
N GLY A 276 4.42 15.73 -11.16
CA GLY A 276 5.42 14.93 -11.86
C GLY A 276 6.85 15.46 -11.71
N PRO A 277 7.72 15.26 -12.72
CA PRO A 277 9.13 15.65 -12.62
C PRO A 277 9.33 17.18 -12.63
N ALA A 278 8.31 17.96 -12.94
CA ALA A 278 8.39 19.42 -12.84
C ALA A 278 8.50 19.88 -11.36
N ALA A 279 7.99 19.08 -10.41
CA ALA A 279 8.06 19.38 -8.98
C ALA A 279 9.42 19.02 -8.37
N GLN A 280 9.95 17.85 -8.70
CA GLN A 280 11.10 17.25 -7.98
C GLN A 280 12.16 16.61 -8.89
N GLY A 281 11.99 16.68 -10.21
CA GLY A 281 12.97 16.19 -11.16
C GLY A 281 14.29 16.97 -11.09
N ARG A 282 15.38 16.26 -11.36
CA ARG A 282 16.73 16.77 -11.29
C ARG A 282 17.60 16.10 -12.34
N ASP A 283 17.31 16.38 -13.60
CA ASP A 283 18.13 15.91 -14.71
C ASP A 283 19.59 16.44 -14.60
N PRO A 284 20.58 15.88 -15.31
CA PRO A 284 21.97 16.30 -15.19
C PRO A 284 22.23 17.80 -15.45
N HIS A 285 21.48 18.42 -16.36
CA HIS A 285 21.60 19.84 -16.65
C HIS A 285 21.00 20.70 -15.52
N GLN A 286 19.82 20.32 -15.02
CA GLN A 286 19.17 20.95 -13.88
C GLN A 286 20.06 20.85 -12.62
N ALA A 287 20.62 19.67 -12.35
CA ALA A 287 21.52 19.42 -11.22
C ALA A 287 22.77 20.31 -11.26
N ALA A 288 23.42 20.40 -12.41
CA ALA A 288 24.61 21.24 -12.59
C ALA A 288 24.29 22.73 -12.44
N THR A 289 23.17 23.18 -13.00
CA THR A 289 22.72 24.58 -12.90
C THR A 289 22.36 24.95 -11.46
N ALA A 290 21.62 24.09 -10.76
CA ALA A 290 21.25 24.29 -9.36
C ALA A 290 22.48 24.32 -8.44
N ALA A 291 23.42 23.38 -8.62
CA ALA A 291 24.66 23.34 -7.83
C ALA A 291 25.52 24.61 -8.03
N ALA A 292 25.61 25.13 -9.26
CA ALA A 292 26.32 26.37 -9.54
C ALA A 292 25.62 27.60 -8.93
N ALA A 293 24.29 27.65 -8.99
CA ALA A 293 23.49 28.69 -8.37
C ALA A 293 23.65 28.70 -6.84
N ASP A 294 23.65 27.53 -6.22
CA ASP A 294 23.85 27.36 -4.77
C ASP A 294 25.24 27.82 -4.34
N ALA A 295 26.27 27.42 -5.08
CA ALA A 295 27.63 27.86 -4.83
C ALA A 295 27.75 29.40 -4.96
N ALA A 296 27.12 30.01 -5.96
CA ALA A 296 27.12 31.45 -6.15
C ALA A 296 26.34 32.20 -5.05
N ALA A 297 25.26 31.60 -4.55
CA ALA A 297 24.45 32.13 -3.47
C ALA A 297 25.02 31.83 -2.07
N GLY A 298 26.09 31.04 -1.97
CA GLY A 298 26.62 30.56 -0.70
C GLY A 298 25.67 29.61 0.05
N ARG A 299 24.71 29.01 -0.64
CA ARG A 299 23.85 27.96 -0.07
C ARG A 299 24.67 26.68 0.05
N ALA A 300 24.77 26.15 1.26
CA ALA A 300 25.52 24.94 1.56
C ALA A 300 24.58 23.84 2.05
N ALA A 301 24.96 22.60 1.78
CA ALA A 301 24.30 21.42 2.31
C ALA A 301 24.39 21.36 3.83
N ALA A 302 23.38 20.82 4.49
CA ALA A 302 23.43 20.51 5.91
C ALA A 302 24.16 19.18 6.10
N ALA A 303 25.30 19.19 6.79
CA ALA A 303 25.96 17.97 7.20
C ALA A 303 25.19 17.37 8.39
N THR A 304 24.96 16.07 8.36
CA THR A 304 24.05 15.41 9.31
C THR A 304 24.60 14.08 9.82
N ASP A 305 24.07 13.68 10.97
CA ASP A 305 24.41 12.51 11.76
C ASP A 305 23.13 11.67 12.01
N GLU A 306 21.99 12.05 11.40
CA GLU A 306 20.67 11.41 11.51
C GLU A 306 20.73 9.94 11.11
N ILE A 307 21.51 9.62 10.08
CA ILE A 307 21.69 8.27 9.56
C ILE A 307 23.06 7.71 10.02
N PRO A 308 23.14 6.43 10.42
CA PRO A 308 24.42 5.77 10.70
C PRO A 308 25.40 5.89 9.52
N SER A 309 26.69 5.66 9.76
CA SER A 309 27.68 5.82 8.69
C SER A 309 27.38 4.92 7.48
N LEU A 310 27.75 5.34 6.28
CA LEU A 310 27.51 4.56 5.06
C LEU A 310 27.96 3.08 5.17
N PRO A 311 29.15 2.75 5.73
CA PRO A 311 29.54 1.36 5.95
C PRO A 311 28.58 0.58 6.86
N GLU A 312 28.08 1.20 7.92
CA GLU A 312 27.15 0.56 8.87
C GLU A 312 25.79 0.31 8.23
N VAL A 313 25.21 1.32 7.57
CA VAL A 313 23.91 1.19 6.87
C VAL A 313 24.01 0.10 5.80
N TRP A 314 25.06 0.13 4.97
CA TRP A 314 25.24 -0.86 3.92
C TRP A 314 25.36 -2.29 4.47
N ALA A 315 26.16 -2.48 5.52
CA ALA A 315 26.34 -3.79 6.14
C ALA A 315 25.04 -4.31 6.79
N ARG A 316 24.34 -3.47 7.56
CA ARG A 316 23.09 -3.84 8.21
C ARG A 316 21.99 -4.15 7.19
N TRP A 317 21.85 -3.34 6.15
CA TRP A 317 20.89 -3.57 5.07
C TRP A 317 21.17 -4.88 4.33
N ALA A 318 22.43 -5.15 3.99
CA ALA A 318 22.80 -6.38 3.30
C ALA A 318 22.57 -7.63 4.14
N VAL A 319 22.83 -7.57 5.45
CA VAL A 319 22.58 -8.69 6.37
C VAL A 319 21.08 -8.90 6.61
N LEU A 320 20.29 -7.83 6.74
CA LEU A 320 18.84 -7.94 6.78
C LEU A 320 18.31 -8.58 5.49
N SER A 321 18.76 -8.08 4.33
CA SER A 321 18.42 -8.66 3.03
C SER A 321 18.75 -10.15 2.95
N ALA A 322 19.95 -10.56 3.37
CA ALA A 322 20.34 -11.97 3.43
C ALA A 322 19.43 -12.79 4.35
N THR A 323 19.01 -12.22 5.48
CA THR A 323 18.15 -12.91 6.44
C THR A 323 16.75 -13.15 5.88
N TYR A 324 16.13 -12.12 5.31
CA TYR A 324 14.83 -12.22 4.63
C TYR A 324 14.88 -13.21 3.45
N ALA A 325 15.88 -13.04 2.59
CA ALA A 325 16.02 -13.87 1.39
C ALA A 325 16.27 -15.35 1.75
N GLY A 326 17.00 -15.64 2.84
CA GLY A 326 17.23 -17.01 3.31
C GLY A 326 16.07 -17.64 4.07
N ALA A 327 15.24 -16.85 4.75
CA ALA A 327 14.05 -17.36 5.43
C ALA A 327 12.99 -17.93 4.47
N GLY A 328 13.20 -17.80 3.16
CA GLY A 328 12.22 -18.18 2.14
C GLY A 328 11.00 -17.27 2.16
N ALA A 329 11.17 -16.05 2.67
CA ALA A 329 10.10 -15.07 2.65
C ALA A 329 9.75 -14.76 1.19
N GLU A 330 8.48 -14.92 0.89
CA GLU A 330 7.92 -14.70 -0.43
C GLU A 330 8.24 -13.26 -0.92
N PRO A 331 8.47 -13.04 -2.24
CA PRO A 331 8.84 -11.72 -2.74
C PRO A 331 7.81 -10.64 -2.35
N GLY A 332 8.21 -9.80 -1.41
CA GLY A 332 7.39 -8.77 -0.81
C GLY A 332 8.20 -7.54 -0.38
N PRO A 333 7.67 -6.74 0.56
CA PRO A 333 8.21 -5.46 0.98
C PRO A 333 9.35 -5.70 1.96
N GLU A 334 10.52 -5.98 1.40
CA GLU A 334 11.68 -6.46 2.14
C GLU A 334 12.96 -5.81 1.62
N PRO A 335 13.99 -5.67 2.48
CA PRO A 335 15.28 -5.19 2.03
C PRO A 335 15.87 -6.14 0.99
N ARG A 336 16.37 -5.58 -0.11
CA ARG A 336 17.07 -6.30 -1.17
C ARG A 336 18.36 -5.59 -1.58
N ILE A 337 19.39 -6.36 -1.88
CA ILE A 337 20.63 -5.89 -2.49
C ILE A 337 20.64 -6.24 -3.97
N PHE A 338 20.95 -5.25 -4.78
CA PHE A 338 21.25 -5.38 -6.19
C PHE A 338 22.69 -4.90 -6.46
N PRO A 339 23.27 -5.23 -7.62
CA PRO A 339 24.57 -4.69 -8.01
C PRO A 339 24.60 -3.15 -7.95
N GLY A 340 25.31 -2.61 -6.95
CA GLY A 340 25.52 -1.17 -6.77
C GLY A 340 24.41 -0.40 -6.06
N TYR A 341 23.33 -1.04 -5.60
CA TYR A 341 22.32 -0.36 -4.80
C TYR A 341 21.53 -1.30 -3.88
N ALA A 342 20.96 -0.73 -2.83
CA ALA A 342 19.97 -1.39 -1.98
C ALA A 342 18.59 -0.79 -2.22
N TRP A 343 17.56 -1.63 -2.11
CA TRP A 343 16.16 -1.26 -2.25
C TRP A 343 15.37 -1.78 -1.05
N TYR A 344 14.40 -0.98 -0.62
CA TYR A 344 13.45 -1.33 0.43
C TYR A 344 12.15 -0.61 0.15
N GLU A 345 11.06 -1.34 0.33
CA GLU A 345 9.71 -0.79 0.39
C GLU A 345 8.98 -1.62 1.44
N ASN A 346 8.18 -0.99 2.30
CA ASN A 346 7.36 -1.65 3.31
C ASN A 346 5.97 -2.00 2.72
N GLY A 347 5.14 -2.74 3.47
CA GLY A 347 3.79 -3.11 3.03
C GLY A 347 2.85 -1.91 2.82
N HIS A 348 3.21 -0.76 3.39
CA HIS A 348 2.51 0.51 3.26
C HIS A 348 2.98 1.32 2.05
N ARG A 349 3.91 0.84 1.21
CA ARG A 349 4.51 1.60 0.08
C ARG A 349 5.40 2.78 0.51
N ASP A 350 5.87 2.80 1.74
CA ASP A 350 6.97 3.68 2.13
C ASP A 350 8.28 2.97 1.82
N GLY A 351 9.28 3.70 1.33
CA GLY A 351 10.47 3.02 0.90
C GLY A 351 11.57 3.94 0.40
N SER A 352 12.70 3.32 0.11
CA SER A 352 13.91 4.03 -0.26
C SER A 352 14.86 3.18 -1.10
N VAL A 353 15.80 3.89 -1.71
CA VAL A 353 16.93 3.31 -2.42
C VAL A 353 18.21 3.94 -1.93
N LEU A 354 19.24 3.11 -1.76
CA LEU A 354 20.60 3.52 -1.46
C LEU A 354 21.51 3.14 -2.62
N PHE A 355 21.91 4.10 -3.43
CA PHE A 355 22.88 3.90 -4.52
C PHE A 355 24.32 4.07 -4.01
N LEU A 356 25.19 3.11 -4.31
CA LEU A 356 26.63 3.24 -4.14
C LEU A 356 27.27 3.72 -5.45
N LEU A 357 28.10 4.75 -5.35
CA LEU A 357 28.73 5.40 -6.48
C LEU A 357 30.27 5.36 -6.37
N PRO A 358 31.00 5.42 -7.50
CA PRO A 358 32.45 5.48 -7.48
C PRO A 358 32.98 6.67 -6.66
N GLY A 359 34.10 6.46 -5.97
CA GLY A 359 34.78 7.50 -5.18
C GLY A 359 34.17 7.72 -3.80
N GLU A 360 33.72 6.64 -3.14
CA GLU A 360 33.10 6.70 -1.80
C GLU A 360 31.95 7.69 -1.73
N ARG A 361 31.07 7.62 -2.74
CA ARG A 361 29.85 8.42 -2.81
C ARG A 361 28.65 7.51 -2.70
N ALA A 362 27.57 8.03 -2.14
CA ALA A 362 26.29 7.36 -2.15
C ALA A 362 25.14 8.35 -2.16
N VAL A 363 23.96 7.89 -2.56
CA VAL A 363 22.71 8.64 -2.43
C VAL A 363 21.67 7.73 -1.79
N LEU A 364 21.12 8.15 -0.67
CA LEU A 364 19.95 7.56 -0.05
C LEU A 364 18.77 8.48 -0.32
N SER A 365 17.71 7.96 -0.91
CA SER A 365 16.51 8.76 -1.19
C SER A 365 15.27 7.89 -1.22
N GLY A 366 14.13 8.48 -0.89
CA GLY A 366 12.90 7.75 -0.71
C GLY A 366 11.77 8.64 -0.26
N GLY A 367 10.73 8.01 0.25
CA GLY A 367 9.66 8.71 0.92
C GLY A 367 8.41 7.89 1.10
N SER A 368 7.52 8.46 1.89
CA SER A 368 6.20 7.92 2.14
C SER A 368 5.22 8.31 1.03
N TRP A 369 4.35 7.37 0.65
CA TRP A 369 3.32 7.62 -0.35
C TRP A 369 2.22 8.57 0.15
N ASN A 370 2.03 8.68 1.47
CA ASN A 370 1.04 9.51 2.14
C ASN A 370 1.67 10.58 3.07
N SER A 371 2.88 11.06 2.75
CA SER A 371 3.63 12.04 3.54
C SER A 371 2.84 13.31 3.89
N GLU A 372 2.78 13.63 5.18
CA GLU A 372 2.19 14.88 5.69
C GLU A 372 2.96 16.12 5.20
N LEU A 373 4.28 16.01 5.04
CA LEU A 373 5.13 17.07 4.49
C LEU A 373 4.71 17.44 3.07
N LEU A 374 4.47 16.43 2.22
CA LEU A 374 4.00 16.66 0.85
C LEU A 374 2.52 17.05 0.80
N ASP A 375 1.68 16.53 1.69
CA ASP A 375 0.27 16.94 1.76
C ASP A 375 0.16 18.45 2.05
N ALA A 376 0.93 18.94 3.02
CA ALA A 376 1.01 20.36 3.34
C ALA A 376 1.53 21.22 2.17
N ALA A 377 2.44 20.67 1.35
CA ALA A 377 3.00 21.36 0.19
C ALA A 377 2.05 21.39 -1.02
N TYR A 378 1.36 20.28 -1.30
CA TYR A 378 0.49 20.17 -2.48
C TYR A 378 -0.93 20.68 -2.23
N ASN A 379 -1.51 20.38 -1.07
CA ASN A 379 -2.88 20.76 -0.72
C ASN A 379 -2.96 22.02 0.14
N GLY A 380 -1.85 22.39 0.79
CA GLY A 380 -1.76 23.60 1.59
C GLY A 380 -1.18 24.80 0.84
N ALA A 381 -0.84 25.84 1.60
CA ALA A 381 -0.07 26.98 1.10
C ALA A 381 1.46 26.77 1.28
N GLY A 382 1.88 25.53 1.54
CA GLY A 382 3.27 25.17 1.78
C GLY A 382 4.13 25.27 0.51
N GLN A 383 5.45 25.31 0.71
CA GLN A 383 6.40 25.12 -0.38
C GLN A 383 6.84 23.65 -0.39
N LEU A 384 7.16 23.14 -1.58
CA LEU A 384 7.81 21.83 -1.69
C LEU A 384 9.11 21.80 -0.87
N PRO A 385 9.46 20.65 -0.28
CA PRO A 385 10.68 20.54 0.52
C PRO A 385 11.92 20.80 -0.34
N ASP A 386 12.84 21.62 0.16
CA ASP A 386 14.13 21.90 -0.50
C ASP A 386 15.12 20.77 -0.19
N LEU A 387 14.87 19.63 -0.83
CA LEU A 387 15.63 18.39 -0.66
C LEU A 387 17.04 18.46 -1.25
N TYR A 388 17.31 19.46 -2.10
CA TYR A 388 18.53 19.51 -2.92
C TYR A 388 19.39 20.75 -2.70
N ALA A 389 19.09 21.59 -1.70
CA ALA A 389 19.94 22.72 -1.36
C ALA A 389 21.39 22.28 -1.10
N GLY A 390 22.33 22.84 -1.86
CA GLY A 390 23.74 22.49 -1.76
C GLY A 390 24.10 21.10 -2.27
N ALA A 391 23.16 20.39 -2.91
CA ALA A 391 23.41 19.07 -3.48
C ALA A 391 24.41 19.16 -4.65
N PRO A 392 25.44 18.30 -4.69
CA PRO A 392 26.38 18.25 -5.80
C PRO A 392 25.70 17.97 -7.15
N ALA A 393 26.32 18.42 -8.24
CA ALA A 393 25.81 18.22 -9.60
C ALA A 393 25.67 16.73 -10.01
N TRP A 394 26.30 15.80 -9.28
CA TRP A 394 26.19 14.37 -9.54
C TRP A 394 24.99 13.70 -8.85
N VAL A 395 24.29 14.42 -7.95
CA VAL A 395 22.99 13.98 -7.43
C VAL A 395 21.95 14.34 -8.49
N THR A 396 21.52 13.33 -9.24
CA THR A 396 20.64 13.44 -10.43
C THR A 396 19.57 12.36 -10.40
N ASP A 397 18.56 12.45 -11.26
CA ASP A 397 17.51 11.45 -11.43
C ASP A 397 18.02 9.99 -11.62
N GLY A 398 19.25 9.81 -12.11
CA GLY A 398 19.84 8.49 -12.32
C GLY A 398 20.29 7.78 -11.04
N VAL A 399 20.35 8.49 -9.91
CA VAL A 399 20.80 7.97 -8.61
C VAL A 399 19.81 8.28 -7.49
N LEU A 400 18.58 8.65 -7.85
CA LEU A 400 17.49 8.95 -6.93
C LEU A 400 16.42 7.86 -7.00
N ASN A 401 15.60 7.78 -5.94
CA ASN A 401 14.37 7.00 -5.95
C ASN A 401 13.44 7.52 -7.05
N THR A 402 12.79 6.61 -7.77
CA THR A 402 11.89 6.93 -8.88
C THR A 402 10.68 7.77 -8.45
N ARG A 403 10.36 7.82 -7.16
CA ARG A 403 9.40 8.77 -6.57
C ARG A 403 9.64 10.22 -6.99
N ASN A 404 10.88 10.63 -7.27
CA ASN A 404 11.19 11.97 -7.75
C ASN A 404 10.55 12.33 -9.11
N ARG A 405 10.24 11.32 -9.94
CA ARG A 405 9.53 11.49 -11.22
C ARG A 405 8.04 11.72 -11.03
N ASN A 406 7.52 11.33 -9.87
CA ASN A 406 6.11 11.43 -9.53
C ASN A 406 5.87 12.45 -8.42
N GLY A 407 6.83 13.33 -8.10
CA GLY A 407 6.64 14.33 -7.06
C GLY A 407 6.45 13.77 -5.64
N LEU A 408 6.89 12.54 -5.38
CA LEU A 408 6.68 11.83 -4.10
C LEU A 408 7.97 11.56 -3.31
N LEU A 409 9.06 12.23 -3.67
CA LEU A 409 10.27 12.17 -2.87
C LEU A 409 10.10 13.04 -1.62
N THR A 410 10.34 12.47 -0.44
CA THR A 410 10.20 13.19 0.83
C THR A 410 11.55 13.43 1.50
N PHE A 411 12.59 12.64 1.14
CA PHE A 411 13.96 12.87 1.58
C PHE A 411 15.02 12.55 0.51
N CYS A 412 16.16 13.22 0.64
CA CYS A 412 17.36 12.95 -0.14
C CYS A 412 18.62 13.26 0.69
N PHE A 413 19.43 12.22 0.92
CA PHE A 413 20.71 12.29 1.59
C PHE A 413 21.81 11.84 0.63
N TRP A 414 22.97 12.47 0.71
CA TRP A 414 24.14 12.06 -0.07
C TRP A 414 25.37 11.94 0.81
N TRP A 415 26.13 10.88 0.59
CA TRP A 415 27.39 10.63 1.26
C TRP A 415 28.53 11.19 0.43
N ALA A 416 29.37 12.01 1.04
CA ALA A 416 30.60 12.51 0.44
C ALA A 416 31.63 12.80 1.54
N ASN A 417 32.92 12.60 1.25
CA ASN A 417 34.00 12.93 2.18
C ASN A 417 33.82 12.32 3.58
N GLY A 418 33.27 11.11 3.67
CA GLY A 418 33.09 10.40 4.93
C GLY A 418 31.92 10.88 5.81
N ARG A 419 30.96 11.65 5.25
CA ARG A 419 29.78 12.12 6.01
C ARG A 419 28.52 12.21 5.14
N TRP A 420 27.36 12.10 5.79
CA TRP A 420 26.06 12.38 5.19
C TRP A 420 25.77 13.88 5.11
N TYR A 421 25.09 14.26 4.05
CA TYR A 421 24.56 15.60 3.82
C TYR A 421 23.12 15.50 3.35
N ARG A 422 22.33 16.54 3.64
CA ARG A 422 20.97 16.73 3.14
C ARG A 422 20.74 18.17 2.67
N GLY A 423 19.59 18.39 2.04
CA GLY A 423 19.08 19.70 1.68
C GLY A 423 18.74 20.59 2.88
N ALA A 424 18.01 21.67 2.62
CA ALA A 424 17.67 22.67 3.65
C ALA A 424 16.47 22.27 4.50
N THR A 425 15.54 21.47 3.94
CA THR A 425 14.41 20.94 4.70
C THR A 425 14.90 19.84 5.64
N ASP A 426 14.37 19.85 6.87
CA ASP A 426 14.55 18.76 7.82
C ASP A 426 13.51 17.67 7.52
N THR A 427 13.98 16.44 7.38
CA THR A 427 13.17 15.29 6.92
C THR A 427 13.45 14.06 7.76
N ASP A 428 13.90 14.24 9.01
CA ASP A 428 14.18 13.14 9.95
C ASP A 428 12.95 12.26 10.17
N ASP A 429 11.79 12.89 10.39
CA ASP A 429 10.48 12.23 10.60
C ASP A 429 10.02 11.36 9.39
N GLU A 430 10.62 11.54 8.22
CA GLU A 430 10.28 10.78 7.00
C GLU A 430 11.08 9.48 6.85
N LEU A 431 12.10 9.25 7.68
CA LEU A 431 13.03 8.14 7.51
C LEU A 431 12.54 6.82 8.11
N ASP A 432 11.88 6.87 9.27
CA ASP A 432 11.61 5.68 10.11
C ASP A 432 10.84 4.57 9.36
N ALA A 433 9.77 4.93 8.65
CA ALA A 433 8.98 3.96 7.87
C ALA A 433 9.64 3.57 6.53
N CYS A 434 10.59 4.38 6.04
CA CYS A 434 11.18 4.25 4.71
C CYS A 434 12.51 3.51 4.71
N LEU A 435 13.06 3.16 5.88
CA LEU A 435 14.29 2.40 6.03
C LEU A 435 14.02 1.06 6.73
N PRO A 436 14.72 -0.02 6.35
CA PRO A 436 14.74 -1.23 7.18
C PRO A 436 15.42 -0.94 8.53
N ASP A 437 15.34 -1.87 9.49
CA ASP A 437 15.90 -1.75 10.85
C ASP A 437 17.45 -1.65 10.92
N VAL A 438 18.02 -0.60 10.33
CA VAL A 438 19.47 -0.39 10.15
C VAL A 438 20.04 0.64 11.12
N TRP A 439 19.19 1.27 11.93
CA TRP A 439 19.53 2.38 12.83
C TRP A 439 20.55 1.97 13.89
N THR A 440 20.30 0.86 14.59
CA THR A 440 21.21 0.32 15.58
C THR A 440 21.49 -1.16 15.34
N LEU A 441 22.62 -1.63 15.91
CA LEU A 441 22.96 -3.05 15.88
C LEU A 441 21.88 -3.92 16.55
N ASP A 442 21.28 -3.44 17.63
CA ASP A 442 20.31 -4.23 18.40
C ASP A 442 18.92 -4.29 17.73
N GLU A 443 18.52 -3.26 16.98
CA GLU A 443 17.31 -3.31 16.14
C GLU A 443 17.50 -4.27 14.95
N SER A 444 18.64 -4.20 14.25
CA SER A 444 18.93 -5.17 13.19
C SER A 444 18.92 -6.60 13.71
N ILE A 445 19.50 -6.86 14.89
CA ILE A 445 19.46 -8.20 15.50
C ILE A 445 18.03 -8.60 15.82
N ARG A 446 17.20 -7.70 16.36
CA ARG A 446 15.80 -7.98 16.69
C ARG A 446 15.03 -8.43 15.46
N ALA A 447 15.08 -7.64 14.38
CA ALA A 447 14.44 -7.96 13.11
C ALA A 447 14.91 -9.31 12.55
N MET A 448 16.22 -9.60 12.60
CA MET A 448 16.75 -10.90 12.18
C MET A 448 16.21 -12.06 13.04
N THR A 449 16.11 -11.89 14.35
CA THR A 449 15.63 -12.94 15.27
C THR A 449 14.13 -13.15 15.21
N GLU A 450 13.35 -12.17 14.78
CA GLU A 450 11.92 -12.34 14.51
C GLU A 450 11.71 -13.32 13.35
N LEU A 451 12.57 -13.25 12.33
CA LEU A 451 12.55 -14.17 11.20
C LEU A 451 13.16 -15.52 11.54
N THR A 452 14.33 -15.55 12.18
CA THR A 452 15.15 -16.77 12.33
C THR A 452 14.99 -17.49 13.67
N GLY A 453 14.29 -16.85 14.62
CA GLY A 453 14.05 -17.35 15.97
C GLY A 453 15.02 -16.80 17.03
N PRO A 454 14.61 -16.70 18.31
CA PRO A 454 15.37 -16.00 19.34
C PRO A 454 16.71 -16.66 19.71
N ARG A 455 16.91 -17.94 19.36
CA ARG A 455 18.16 -18.67 19.65
C ARG A 455 19.32 -18.24 18.76
N THR A 456 19.05 -17.55 17.66
CA THR A 456 20.05 -17.14 16.65
C THR A 456 20.69 -15.78 16.97
N ALA A 457 20.29 -15.08 18.04
CA ALA A 457 20.74 -13.72 18.38
C ALA A 457 22.28 -13.55 18.39
N ARG A 458 23.01 -14.57 18.88
CA ARG A 458 24.48 -14.58 18.86
C ARG A 458 25.05 -14.70 17.44
N ALA A 459 24.45 -15.55 16.60
CA ALA A 459 24.84 -15.70 15.20
C ALA A 459 24.56 -14.40 14.43
N CYS A 460 23.39 -13.79 14.63
CA CYS A 460 23.02 -12.49 14.05
C CYS A 460 24.06 -11.41 14.38
N ARG A 461 24.42 -11.25 15.66
CA ARG A 461 25.44 -10.29 16.10
C ARG A 461 26.81 -10.55 15.48
N THR A 462 27.19 -11.82 15.39
CA THR A 462 28.48 -12.24 14.81
C THR A 462 28.55 -11.88 13.33
N LEU A 463 27.48 -12.18 12.59
CA LEU A 463 27.40 -11.87 11.16
C LEU A 463 27.40 -10.37 10.90
N LEU A 464 26.61 -9.57 11.63
CA LEU A 464 26.58 -8.11 11.47
C LEU A 464 27.94 -7.46 11.73
N THR A 465 28.66 -7.94 12.75
CA THR A 465 30.02 -7.45 13.05
C THR A 465 30.97 -7.81 11.90
N ALA A 466 30.97 -9.07 11.46
CA ALA A 466 31.82 -9.53 10.37
C ALA A 466 31.51 -8.82 9.05
N ALA A 467 30.24 -8.56 8.74
CA ALA A 467 29.80 -7.84 7.54
C ALA A 467 30.27 -6.38 7.54
N THR A 468 30.25 -5.71 8.70
CA THR A 468 30.77 -4.34 8.85
C THR A 468 32.26 -4.27 8.51
N ASP A 469 33.02 -5.30 8.89
CA ASP A 469 34.46 -5.42 8.59
C ASP A 469 34.76 -6.04 7.20
N ARG A 470 33.73 -6.37 6.40
CA ARG A 470 33.84 -7.09 5.11
C ARG A 470 34.53 -8.46 5.22
N GLN A 471 34.20 -9.18 6.29
CA GLN A 471 34.74 -10.49 6.63
C GLN A 471 33.64 -11.53 6.86
N ALA A 472 32.42 -11.29 6.36
CA ALA A 472 31.34 -12.25 6.50
C ALA A 472 31.67 -13.55 5.76
N THR A 473 31.22 -14.69 6.29
CA THR A 473 31.42 -16.01 5.66
C THR A 473 30.10 -16.73 5.42
N ALA A 474 30.08 -17.65 4.45
CA ALA A 474 28.91 -18.49 4.18
C ALA A 474 28.49 -19.30 5.42
N ASP A 475 29.45 -19.79 6.22
CA ASP A 475 29.17 -20.51 7.47
C ASP A 475 28.46 -19.63 8.52
N GLN A 476 28.80 -18.34 8.59
CA GLN A 476 28.12 -17.39 9.48
C GLN A 476 26.69 -17.12 9.02
N VAL A 477 26.43 -17.11 7.71
CA VAL A 477 25.06 -17.02 7.16
C VAL A 477 24.27 -18.29 7.45
N ALA A 478 24.85 -19.47 7.19
CA ALA A 478 24.22 -20.76 7.49
C ALA A 478 23.85 -20.91 8.97
N ALA A 479 24.65 -20.35 9.87
CA ALA A 479 24.39 -20.35 11.31
C ALA A 479 23.08 -19.63 11.70
N LEU A 480 22.56 -18.71 10.87
CA LEU A 480 21.27 -18.04 11.10
C LEU A 480 20.10 -19.01 10.98
N PHE A 481 20.20 -20.02 10.12
CA PHE A 481 19.06 -20.84 9.71
C PHE A 481 19.08 -22.25 10.31
N THR A 482 19.89 -22.48 11.35
CA THR A 482 20.05 -23.81 11.99
C THR A 482 18.75 -24.41 12.51
N ASP A 483 17.75 -23.58 12.79
CA ASP A 483 16.44 -23.97 13.31
C ASP A 483 15.31 -23.92 12.26
N GLN A 484 15.64 -23.65 10.99
CA GLN A 484 14.67 -23.47 9.91
C GLN A 484 14.88 -24.48 8.78
N PRO A 485 14.22 -25.66 8.86
CA PRO A 485 14.25 -26.62 7.77
C PRO A 485 13.56 -26.02 6.54
N GLY A 486 14.32 -25.82 5.46
CA GLY A 486 13.83 -25.23 4.20
C GLY A 486 14.38 -23.85 3.87
N ALA A 487 15.20 -23.25 4.73
CA ALA A 487 15.86 -21.98 4.44
C ALA A 487 16.79 -22.06 3.22
N ASP A 488 16.78 -21.03 2.38
CA ASP A 488 17.62 -20.89 1.20
C ASP A 488 18.91 -20.11 1.53
N VAL A 489 19.87 -20.83 2.09
CA VAL A 489 21.17 -20.27 2.49
C VAL A 489 21.95 -19.72 1.29
N ASP A 490 21.82 -20.32 0.11
CA ASP A 490 22.55 -19.89 -1.08
C ASP A 490 22.07 -18.51 -1.55
N THR A 491 20.75 -18.30 -1.54
CA THR A 491 20.14 -17.01 -1.83
C THR A 491 20.52 -15.95 -0.79
N ALA A 492 20.61 -16.31 0.49
CA ALA A 492 21.11 -15.43 1.55
C ALA A 492 22.58 -15.02 1.35
N VAL A 493 23.45 -15.98 1.05
CA VAL A 493 24.88 -15.73 0.79
C VAL A 493 25.06 -14.81 -0.42
N ASN A 494 24.25 -15.00 -1.47
CA ASN A 494 24.28 -14.16 -2.66
C ASN A 494 23.98 -12.67 -2.35
N GLN A 495 23.09 -12.37 -1.39
CA GLN A 495 22.84 -10.98 -0.98
C GLN A 495 24.11 -10.30 -0.41
N LEU A 496 24.91 -11.02 0.38
CA LEU A 496 26.18 -10.49 0.92
C LEU A 496 27.30 -10.43 -0.12
N ASP A 497 27.31 -11.34 -1.09
CA ASP A 497 28.27 -11.30 -2.21
C ASP A 497 28.03 -10.09 -3.12
N LEU A 498 26.76 -9.86 -3.50
CA LEU A 498 26.34 -8.67 -4.24
C LEU A 498 26.69 -7.37 -3.50
N ALA A 499 26.62 -7.40 -2.16
CA ALA A 499 27.02 -6.30 -1.31
C ALA A 499 28.55 -6.11 -1.19
N GLY A 500 29.34 -7.10 -1.61
CA GLY A 500 30.80 -7.10 -1.49
C GLY A 500 31.30 -7.22 -0.04
N LEU A 501 30.55 -7.93 0.81
CA LEU A 501 30.82 -8.05 2.26
C LEU A 501 31.40 -9.41 2.68
N LEU A 502 31.45 -10.38 1.76
CA LEU A 502 32.07 -11.68 2.00
C LEU A 502 33.60 -11.58 2.03
N ALA A 503 34.22 -12.35 2.93
CA ALA A 503 35.66 -12.57 2.92
C ALA A 503 36.07 -13.26 1.61
N ARG A 504 37.12 -12.75 0.96
CA ARG A 504 37.68 -13.31 -0.28
C ARG A 504 38.92 -14.15 -0.02
#